data_AF-A0A7N2RBC8-F1
#
_entry.id   AF-A0A7N2RBC8-F1
#
_cell.length_a   1.000
_cell.length_b   1.000
_cell.length_c   1.000
_cell.angle_alpha   90.00
_cell.angle_beta   90.00
_cell.angle_gamma   90.00
#
_symmetry.space_group_name_H-M   'P 1'
#
loop_
_entity.id
_entity.type
_entity.pdbx_description
1 polymer ?
#
loop_
_entity_poly.entity_id
_entity_poly.type
_entity_poly.pdbx_seq_one_letter_code
_entity_poly.pdbx_strand_id
1 'polypeptide(L)'
;MVQMSTVIISQVEPIASIVPYMVASGNHERDWPNSGSFYEIMDSGGECSVLAETMFYFPAENRAKYATNYGMFHFCIVDSEHDWREGTEQYKFIEHCLASADRRKQPWLIFAAHRVLGYSSNSWVDIAFYGHVYNYERTCPIYQNQCVNSDKSRYSGTMNGTIHVVVGGGAFNCSSLLFEYKKSRDEKVYDSFTISREYKDVLACVHDSCEPTTLAS
;
A
#
# COMPACT_ATOMS: atom_id res chain seq x y z
N MET A 1 -27.50 -0.95 11.17
CA MET A 1 -26.08 -0.55 11.23
C MET A 1 -25.30 -1.39 12.24
N VAL A 2 -25.58 -1.35 13.56
CA VAL A 2 -24.86 -2.15 14.59
C VAL A 2 -24.78 -3.66 14.27
N GLN A 3 -25.84 -4.24 13.70
CA GLN A 3 -25.90 -5.66 13.35
C GLN A 3 -24.98 -6.04 12.17
N MET A 4 -24.67 -5.12 11.24
CA MET A 4 -23.74 -5.37 10.13
C MET A 4 -22.28 -5.38 10.60
N SER A 5 -21.92 -4.49 11.53
CA SER A 5 -20.55 -4.42 12.08
C SER A 5 -20.19 -5.69 12.87
N THR A 6 -21.12 -6.27 13.63
CA THR A 6 -20.90 -7.53 14.35
C THR A 6 -20.72 -8.74 13.42
N VAL A 7 -21.36 -8.72 12.24
CA VAL A 7 -21.24 -9.82 11.25
C VAL A 7 -19.84 -9.84 10.66
N ILE A 8 -19.28 -8.67 10.29
CA ILE A 8 -17.92 -8.59 9.74
C ILE A 8 -16.91 -9.11 10.76
N ILE A 9 -17.01 -8.68 12.03
CA ILE A 9 -16.10 -9.14 13.09
C ILE A 9 -16.16 -10.66 13.27
N SER A 10 -17.37 -11.24 13.32
CA SER A 10 -17.53 -12.70 13.43
C SER A 10 -17.00 -13.43 12.20
N GLN A 11 -17.15 -12.86 11.01
CA GLN A 11 -16.68 -13.48 9.77
C GLN A 11 -15.15 -13.52 9.68
N VAL A 12 -14.46 -12.48 10.15
CA VAL A 12 -12.99 -12.40 10.13
C VAL A 12 -12.33 -12.98 11.38
N GLU A 13 -13.08 -13.27 12.44
CA GLU A 13 -12.59 -13.81 13.71
C GLU A 13 -11.62 -15.00 13.56
N PRO A 14 -11.87 -16.02 12.71
CA PRO A 14 -10.96 -17.15 12.58
C PRO A 14 -9.54 -16.76 12.11
N ILE A 15 -9.40 -15.59 11.47
CA ILE A 15 -8.12 -15.04 11.03
C ILE A 15 -7.62 -14.01 12.05
N ALA A 16 -8.46 -13.02 12.37
CA ALA A 16 -8.10 -11.87 13.19
C ALA A 16 -7.80 -12.22 14.66
N SER A 17 -8.24 -13.39 15.15
CA SER A 17 -7.90 -13.90 16.48
C SER A 17 -6.52 -14.55 16.56
N ILE A 18 -5.89 -14.85 15.41
CA ILE A 18 -4.63 -15.61 15.34
C ILE A 18 -3.50 -14.74 14.78
N VAL A 19 -3.80 -13.88 13.80
CA VAL A 19 -2.84 -13.00 13.15
C VAL A 19 -3.35 -11.55 13.12
N PRO A 20 -2.46 -10.54 13.15
CA PRO A 20 -2.87 -9.15 13.05
C PRO A 20 -3.69 -8.89 11.77
N TYR A 21 -4.91 -8.38 11.93
CA TYR A 21 -5.80 -7.99 10.83
C TYR A 21 -5.76 -6.48 10.65
N MET A 22 -4.91 -6.01 9.73
CA MET A 22 -4.67 -4.59 9.47
C MET A 22 -5.71 -4.05 8.49
N VAL A 23 -6.24 -2.85 8.74
CA VAL A 23 -7.32 -2.23 7.94
C VAL A 23 -6.93 -0.85 7.44
N ALA A 24 -7.48 -0.45 6.29
CA ALA A 24 -7.42 0.91 5.77
C ALA A 24 -8.85 1.44 5.64
N SER A 25 -9.03 2.77 5.73
CA SER A 25 -10.33 3.39 5.48
C SER A 25 -10.59 3.50 3.98
N GLY A 26 -11.83 3.27 3.57
CA GLY A 26 -12.31 3.48 2.22
C GLY A 26 -13.60 4.29 2.17
N ASN A 27 -14.12 4.51 0.97
CA ASN A 27 -15.29 5.35 0.72
C ASN A 27 -16.54 4.90 1.49
N HIS A 28 -16.76 3.58 1.63
CA HIS A 28 -17.88 3.01 2.38
C HIS A 28 -17.71 3.13 3.89
N GLU A 29 -16.51 3.45 4.37
CA GLU A 29 -16.27 3.73 5.77
C GLU A 29 -16.41 5.23 6.04
N ARG A 30 -15.82 6.09 5.19
CA ARG A 30 -15.60 7.51 5.51
C ARG A 30 -16.55 8.50 4.85
N ASP A 31 -16.99 8.27 3.62
CA ASP A 31 -17.54 9.34 2.78
C ASP A 31 -18.94 9.77 3.20
N TRP A 32 -19.06 11.05 3.53
CA TRP A 32 -20.33 11.69 3.82
C TRP A 32 -20.25 13.21 3.62
N PRO A 33 -21.28 13.86 3.06
CA PRO A 33 -21.25 15.29 2.83
C PRO A 33 -21.07 16.11 4.12
N ASN A 34 -20.20 17.14 4.08
CA ASN A 34 -19.85 18.04 5.20
C ASN A 34 -19.27 17.34 6.44
N SER A 35 -18.65 16.18 6.26
CA SER A 35 -18.00 15.43 7.36
C SER A 35 -16.49 15.67 7.43
N GLY A 36 -15.92 16.46 6.52
CA GLY A 36 -14.47 16.61 6.35
C GLY A 36 -13.81 15.52 5.51
N SER A 37 -14.58 14.62 4.87
CA SER A 37 -14.06 13.75 3.82
C SER A 37 -13.63 14.61 2.62
N PHE A 38 -12.60 14.19 1.92
CA PHE A 38 -12.20 14.78 0.65
C PHE A 38 -13.23 14.52 -0.45
N TYR A 39 -13.95 13.40 -0.35
CA TYR A 39 -15.00 13.01 -1.28
C TYR A 39 -16.39 13.23 -0.64
N GLU A 40 -17.14 14.17 -1.21
CA GLU A 40 -18.44 14.59 -0.72
C GLU A 40 -19.58 13.70 -1.27
N ILE A 41 -19.45 12.38 -1.11
CA ILE A 41 -20.44 11.37 -1.53
C ILE A 41 -21.03 10.65 -0.33
N MET A 42 -22.15 9.94 -0.50
CA MET A 42 -22.94 9.35 0.59
C MET A 42 -22.65 7.85 0.83
N ASP A 43 -21.46 7.38 0.45
CA ASP A 43 -21.14 5.95 0.37
C ASP A 43 -21.05 5.27 1.75
N SER A 44 -20.72 6.03 2.80
CA SER A 44 -20.72 5.50 4.17
C SER A 44 -22.10 5.30 4.77
N GLY A 45 -23.17 5.76 4.11
CA GLY A 45 -24.52 5.68 4.67
C GLY A 45 -24.70 6.47 5.99
N GLY A 46 -23.80 7.40 6.28
CA GLY A 46 -23.82 8.25 7.48
C GLY A 46 -22.87 7.79 8.58
N GLU A 47 -22.09 6.73 8.36
CA GLU A 47 -21.15 6.19 9.37
C GLU A 47 -19.97 7.12 9.63
N CYS A 48 -19.48 7.85 8.61
CA CYS A 48 -18.42 8.84 8.74
C CYS A 48 -17.19 8.33 9.54
N SER A 49 -16.74 7.11 9.24
CA SER A 49 -15.66 6.34 9.88
C SER A 49 -15.86 5.91 11.34
N VAL A 50 -16.93 6.36 12.01
CA VAL A 50 -17.14 6.09 13.45
C VAL A 50 -17.09 4.60 13.77
N LEU A 51 -17.73 3.76 12.96
CA LEU A 51 -17.76 2.31 13.19
C LEU A 51 -16.41 1.66 12.88
N ALA A 52 -15.81 1.96 11.72
CA ALA A 52 -14.52 1.41 11.33
C ALA A 52 -13.42 1.72 12.37
N GLU A 53 -13.33 2.98 12.81
CA GLU A 53 -12.34 3.47 13.77
C GLU A 53 -12.57 3.02 15.22
N THR A 54 -13.78 2.56 15.54
CA THR A 54 -14.11 2.07 16.90
C THR A 54 -13.97 0.56 17.00
N MET A 55 -14.29 -0.17 15.93
CA MET A 55 -14.29 -1.63 15.91
C MET A 55 -12.90 -2.21 15.59
N PHE A 56 -12.10 -1.52 14.79
CA PHE A 56 -10.76 -1.94 14.43
C PHE A 56 -9.71 -1.00 15.02
N TYR A 57 -8.69 -1.59 15.64
CA TYR A 57 -7.54 -0.85 16.12
C TYR A 57 -6.42 -0.87 15.07
N PHE A 58 -5.85 0.29 14.80
CA PHE A 58 -4.61 0.44 14.05
C PHE A 58 -3.80 1.60 14.62
N PRO A 59 -2.45 1.56 14.55
CA PRO A 59 -1.57 2.48 15.26
C PRO A 59 -1.45 3.84 14.53
N ALA A 60 -2.58 4.51 14.30
CA ALA A 60 -2.65 5.80 13.61
C ALA A 60 -2.70 6.97 14.60
N GLU A 61 -1.87 7.99 14.35
CA GLU A 61 -2.12 9.32 14.87
C GLU A 61 -3.37 9.88 14.17
N ASN A 62 -4.43 10.12 14.95
CA ASN A 62 -5.75 10.57 14.48
C ASN A 62 -6.53 9.56 13.60
N ARG A 63 -6.30 8.26 13.77
CA ARG A 63 -7.16 7.18 13.22
C ARG A 63 -7.42 7.20 11.71
N ALA A 64 -6.57 7.84 10.90
CA ALA A 64 -6.70 7.87 9.45
C ALA A 64 -5.58 7.07 8.74
N LYS A 65 -4.33 7.32 9.12
CA LYS A 65 -3.12 6.89 8.39
C LYS A 65 -2.06 6.37 9.36
N TYR A 66 -1.31 5.34 8.97
CA TYR A 66 -0.32 4.74 9.86
C TYR A 66 0.79 3.98 9.12
N ALA A 67 1.92 3.86 9.81
CA ALA A 67 3.02 3.01 9.39
C ALA A 67 3.04 1.74 10.26
N THR A 68 3.38 0.60 9.68
CA THR A 68 3.59 -0.63 10.46
C THR A 68 4.64 -1.52 9.82
N ASN A 69 5.21 -2.42 10.62
CA ASN A 69 6.30 -3.30 10.23
C ASN A 69 5.89 -4.76 10.44
N TYR A 70 6.26 -5.62 9.48
CA TYR A 70 6.16 -7.07 9.66
C TYR A 70 7.41 -7.74 9.09
N GLY A 71 8.34 -8.12 9.96
CA GLY A 71 9.62 -8.69 9.55
C GLY A 71 10.37 -7.75 8.58
N MET A 72 10.53 -8.19 7.33
CA MET A 72 11.25 -7.48 6.26
C MET A 72 10.40 -6.44 5.52
N PHE A 73 9.13 -6.27 5.91
CA PHE A 73 8.21 -5.35 5.27
C PHE A 73 8.02 -4.10 6.10
N HIS A 74 8.03 -2.96 5.41
CA HIS A 74 7.59 -1.67 5.92
C HIS A 74 6.36 -1.25 5.13
N PHE A 75 5.25 -1.00 5.83
CA PHE A 75 3.97 -0.63 5.24
C PHE A 75 3.63 0.81 5.58
N CYS A 76 3.33 1.60 4.55
CA CYS A 76 2.74 2.93 4.67
C CYS A 76 1.28 2.86 4.22
N ILE A 77 0.36 2.91 5.19
CA ILE A 77 -1.08 2.81 4.95
C ILE A 77 -1.67 4.22 4.98
N VAL A 78 -2.29 4.62 3.87
CA VAL A 78 -2.85 5.97 3.69
C VAL A 78 -4.36 5.92 3.63
N ASP A 79 -4.98 7.04 3.97
CA ASP A 79 -6.41 7.25 3.88
C ASP A 79 -6.75 7.99 2.59
N SER A 80 -7.27 7.25 1.61
CA SER A 80 -7.67 7.86 0.34
C SER A 80 -8.91 8.73 0.42
N GLU A 81 -9.56 8.81 1.58
CA GLU A 81 -10.78 9.59 1.76
C GLU A 81 -10.46 10.97 2.39
N HIS A 82 -9.19 11.28 2.67
CA HIS A 82 -8.70 12.60 3.03
C HIS A 82 -7.68 13.12 2.02
N ASP A 83 -7.46 14.43 1.92
CA ASP A 83 -6.59 15.02 0.89
C ASP A 83 -5.11 14.56 1.03
N TRP A 84 -4.60 13.86 0.02
CA TRP A 84 -3.23 13.34 -0.05
C TRP A 84 -2.27 14.17 -0.92
N ARG A 85 -2.71 15.33 -1.44
CA ARG A 85 -1.90 16.16 -2.34
C ARG A 85 -0.76 16.87 -1.62
N GLU A 86 0.25 17.30 -2.38
CA GLU A 86 1.42 18.00 -1.86
C GLU A 86 1.03 19.15 -0.93
N GLY A 87 1.69 19.23 0.23
CA GLY A 87 1.45 20.23 1.26
C GLY A 87 0.47 19.83 2.36
N THR A 88 -0.32 18.76 2.20
CA THR A 88 -1.26 18.30 3.23
C THR A 88 -0.56 17.56 4.37
N GLU A 89 -1.26 17.38 5.50
CA GLU A 89 -0.78 16.56 6.62
C GLU A 89 -0.51 15.12 6.18
N GLN A 90 -1.40 14.56 5.35
CA GLN A 90 -1.24 13.21 4.84
C GLN A 90 -0.04 13.08 3.90
N TYR A 91 0.22 14.06 3.03
CA TYR A 91 1.40 14.03 2.17
C TYR A 91 2.70 14.01 3.00
N LYS A 92 2.79 14.86 4.03
CA LYS A 92 3.94 14.86 4.95
C LYS A 92 4.11 13.54 5.69
N PHE A 93 3.00 12.91 6.08
CA PHE A 93 3.04 11.57 6.66
C PHE A 93 3.58 10.54 5.67
N ILE A 94 3.15 10.58 4.40
CA ILE A 94 3.62 9.68 3.35
C ILE A 94 5.13 9.83 3.17
N GLU A 95 5.62 11.06 2.99
CA GLU A 95 7.06 11.34 2.87
C GLU A 95 7.84 10.81 4.06
N HIS A 96 7.38 11.12 5.28
CA HIS A 96 8.03 10.69 6.51
C HIS A 96 8.05 9.16 6.65
N CYS A 97 6.93 8.49 6.37
CA CYS A 97 6.81 7.04 6.44
C CYS A 97 7.80 6.37 5.48
N LEU A 98 7.78 6.76 4.20
CA LEU A 98 8.65 6.20 3.18
C LEU A 98 10.14 6.45 3.50
N ALA A 99 10.49 7.63 4.01
CA ALA A 99 11.86 7.98 4.38
C ALA A 99 12.34 7.25 5.65
N SER A 100 11.44 6.86 6.55
CA SER A 100 11.80 6.22 7.83
C SER A 100 12.21 4.75 7.71
N ALA A 101 11.95 4.12 6.55
CA ALA A 101 12.23 2.71 6.34
C ALA A 101 13.75 2.42 6.25
N ASP A 102 14.28 1.62 7.18
CA ASP A 102 15.65 1.09 7.07
C ASP A 102 15.68 -0.03 6.03
N ARG A 103 15.96 0.32 4.77
CA ARG A 103 15.96 -0.60 3.63
C ARG A 103 16.95 -1.76 3.73
N ARG A 104 17.90 -1.75 4.68
CA ARG A 104 18.77 -2.91 4.97
C ARG A 104 18.04 -3.98 5.76
N LYS A 105 17.20 -3.57 6.71
CA LYS A 105 16.41 -4.46 7.55
C LYS A 105 15.07 -4.79 6.90
N GLN A 106 14.49 -3.82 6.20
CA GLN A 106 13.17 -3.87 5.60
C GLN A 106 13.26 -3.50 4.11
N PRO A 107 13.77 -4.42 3.27
CA PRO A 107 13.96 -4.15 1.84
C PRO A 107 12.65 -3.95 1.09
N TRP A 108 11.53 -4.45 1.62
CA TRP A 108 10.21 -4.43 0.98
C TRP A 108 9.38 -3.26 1.50
N LEU A 109 9.36 -2.19 0.73
CA LEU A 109 8.60 -0.98 1.02
C LEU A 109 7.26 -1.01 0.28
N ILE A 110 6.18 -1.10 1.05
CA ILE A 110 4.82 -1.27 0.55
C ILE A 110 4.01 -0.02 0.84
N PHE A 111 3.40 0.54 -0.20
CA PHE A 111 2.39 1.58 -0.08
C PHE A 111 1.01 0.94 -0.24
N ALA A 112 0.01 1.33 0.56
CA ALA A 112 -1.35 0.87 0.37
C ALA A 112 -2.37 1.99 0.59
N ALA A 113 -3.36 2.05 -0.31
CA ALA A 113 -4.50 2.97 -0.25
C ALA A 113 -5.77 2.24 -0.68
N HIS A 114 -6.95 2.73 -0.30
CA HIS A 114 -8.20 2.15 -0.77
C HIS A 114 -8.51 2.55 -2.21
N ARG A 115 -8.70 3.85 -2.50
CA ARG A 115 -8.87 4.33 -3.88
C ARG A 115 -7.58 4.21 -4.68
N VAL A 116 -7.72 4.05 -6.00
CA VAL A 116 -6.60 4.02 -6.92
C VAL A 116 -6.05 5.45 -7.09
N LEU A 117 -5.03 5.79 -6.30
CA LEU A 117 -4.40 7.12 -6.31
C LEU A 117 -3.49 7.38 -7.52
N GLY A 118 -3.37 6.39 -8.41
CA GLY A 118 -2.64 6.49 -9.67
C GLY A 118 -1.32 5.73 -9.69
N TYR A 119 -0.50 6.07 -10.69
CA TYR A 119 0.84 5.53 -10.91
C TYR A 119 1.86 6.52 -10.38
N SER A 120 2.61 6.12 -9.36
CA SER A 120 3.53 6.99 -8.63
C SER A 120 4.81 7.18 -9.44
N SER A 121 5.32 8.41 -9.47
CA SER A 121 6.70 8.69 -9.89
C SER A 121 7.72 8.27 -8.80
N ASN A 122 7.28 7.87 -7.61
CA ASN A 122 8.22 7.62 -6.53
C ASN A 122 8.83 6.22 -6.61
N SER A 123 10.01 6.10 -7.22
CA SER A 123 10.73 4.84 -7.44
C SER A 123 11.25 4.16 -6.17
N TRP A 124 11.14 4.80 -5.00
CA TRP A 124 11.49 4.17 -3.73
C TRP A 124 10.50 3.07 -3.33
N VAL A 125 9.24 3.17 -3.75
CA VAL A 125 8.18 2.21 -3.43
C VAL A 125 8.29 0.99 -4.35
N ASP A 126 8.26 -0.20 -3.76
CA ASP A 126 8.38 -1.45 -4.52
C ASP A 126 7.05 -1.85 -5.13
N ILE A 127 6.02 -1.88 -4.28
CA ILE A 127 4.67 -2.27 -4.66
C ILE A 127 3.70 -1.30 -4.00
N ALA A 128 2.80 -0.77 -4.81
CA ALA A 128 1.67 0.03 -4.35
C ALA A 128 0.38 -0.78 -4.52
N PHE A 129 -0.32 -1.03 -3.41
CA PHE A 129 -1.58 -1.76 -3.37
C PHE A 129 -2.78 -0.81 -3.34
N TYR A 130 -3.78 -1.15 -4.15
CA TYR A 130 -5.06 -0.44 -4.19
C TYR A 130 -6.24 -1.40 -4.07
N GLY A 131 -7.38 -0.86 -3.62
CA GLY A 131 -8.69 -1.49 -3.64
C GLY A 131 -9.65 -0.70 -4.53
N HIS A 132 -10.87 -0.48 -4.02
CA HIS A 132 -11.98 0.27 -4.65
C HIS A 132 -12.53 -0.30 -5.98
N VAL A 133 -11.67 -0.69 -6.92
CA VAL A 133 -12.05 -1.34 -8.17
C VAL A 133 -12.17 -2.85 -7.94
N TYR A 134 -13.34 -3.42 -8.24
CA TYR A 134 -13.64 -4.83 -8.00
C TYR A 134 -13.09 -5.78 -9.08
N ASN A 135 -11.81 -5.63 -9.43
CA ASN A 135 -11.09 -6.53 -10.32
C ASN A 135 -9.61 -6.67 -9.90
N TYR A 136 -8.91 -7.62 -10.50
CA TYR A 136 -7.45 -7.73 -10.35
C TYR A 136 -6.77 -7.11 -11.56
N GLU A 137 -5.87 -6.17 -11.31
CA GLU A 137 -5.02 -5.56 -12.32
C GLU A 137 -3.60 -5.35 -11.79
N ARG A 138 -2.62 -5.54 -12.67
CA ARG A 138 -1.19 -5.34 -12.38
C ARG A 138 -0.52 -4.61 -13.53
N THR A 139 0.31 -3.64 -13.18
CA THR A 139 1.15 -2.92 -14.14
C THR A 139 2.55 -3.52 -14.29
N CYS A 140 3.24 -3.12 -15.35
CA CYS A 140 4.70 -3.15 -15.40
C CYS A 140 5.28 -2.22 -14.32
N PRO A 141 6.56 -2.35 -13.93
CA PRO A 141 7.26 -1.26 -13.24
C PRO A 141 7.11 0.01 -14.07
N ILE A 142 6.45 1.02 -13.51
CA ILE A 142 6.00 2.21 -14.24
C ILE A 142 6.53 3.48 -13.57
N TYR A 143 6.90 4.46 -14.38
CA TYR A 143 7.27 5.81 -13.98
C TYR A 143 6.66 6.78 -14.99
N GLN A 144 5.93 7.81 -14.54
CA GLN A 144 5.27 8.80 -15.42
C GLN A 144 4.51 8.17 -16.61
N ASN A 145 3.68 7.16 -16.33
CA ASN A 145 2.88 6.42 -17.30
C ASN A 145 3.69 5.62 -18.36
N GLN A 146 5.00 5.43 -18.17
CA GLN A 146 5.85 4.65 -19.05
C GLN A 146 6.42 3.42 -18.33
N CYS A 147 6.35 2.26 -18.97
CA CYS A 147 7.02 1.07 -18.46
C CYS A 147 8.53 1.27 -18.52
N VAL A 148 9.19 1.20 -17.36
CA VAL A 148 10.65 1.34 -17.22
C VAL A 148 11.37 -0.01 -17.20
N ASN A 149 10.59 -1.10 -17.17
CA ASN A 149 11.08 -2.47 -17.31
C ASN A 149 10.09 -3.29 -18.15
N SER A 150 10.62 -4.11 -19.08
CA SER A 150 9.83 -4.93 -20.00
C SER A 150 9.50 -6.34 -19.49
N ASP A 151 10.11 -6.77 -18.39
CA ASP A 151 9.86 -8.06 -17.76
C ASP A 151 8.41 -8.15 -17.26
N LYS A 152 7.85 -9.36 -17.30
CA LYS A 152 6.43 -9.59 -16.96
C LYS A 152 6.23 -10.33 -15.65
N SER A 153 7.17 -11.16 -15.24
CA SER A 153 7.00 -12.07 -14.09
C SER A 153 8.28 -12.33 -13.28
N ARG A 154 9.46 -12.05 -13.83
CA ARG A 154 10.74 -12.23 -13.14
C ARG A 154 11.54 -10.95 -13.27
N TYR A 155 11.51 -10.15 -12.22
CA TYR A 155 12.26 -8.91 -12.14
C TYR A 155 13.57 -9.15 -11.42
N SER A 156 14.64 -8.55 -11.93
CA SER A 156 15.97 -8.65 -11.31
C SER A 156 16.70 -7.32 -11.31
N GLY A 157 17.45 -7.07 -10.23
CA GLY A 157 18.20 -5.83 -10.05
C GLY A 157 17.31 -4.61 -9.79
N THR A 158 17.73 -3.45 -10.30
CA THR A 158 17.05 -2.18 -10.09
C THR A 158 15.77 -2.09 -10.93
N MET A 159 14.63 -1.81 -10.28
CA MET A 159 13.31 -1.82 -10.92
C MET A 159 12.99 -0.55 -11.72
N ASN A 160 13.67 0.57 -11.41
CA ASN A 160 13.50 1.90 -12.00
C ASN A 160 12.10 2.53 -11.86
N GLY A 161 11.15 1.85 -11.21
CA GLY A 161 9.78 2.32 -11.02
C GLY A 161 8.98 1.35 -10.14
N THR A 162 7.78 1.76 -9.75
CA THR A 162 6.91 1.03 -8.83
C THR A 162 5.98 0.09 -9.58
N ILE A 163 5.72 -1.10 -9.03
CA ILE A 163 4.65 -1.97 -9.52
C ILE A 163 3.35 -1.59 -8.81
N HIS A 164 2.34 -1.16 -9.56
CA HIS A 164 1.01 -0.89 -9.04
C HIS A 164 0.14 -2.12 -9.21
N VAL A 165 -0.46 -2.58 -8.11
CA VAL A 165 -1.29 -3.77 -8.05
C VAL A 165 -2.60 -3.42 -7.36
N VAL A 166 -3.72 -3.81 -7.94
CA VAL A 166 -4.96 -3.90 -7.21
C VAL A 166 -4.97 -5.28 -6.54
N VAL A 167 -4.95 -5.34 -5.20
CA VAL A 167 -4.85 -6.52 -4.29
C VAL A 167 -3.46 -7.04 -3.84
N GLY A 168 -3.41 -7.65 -2.65
CA GLY A 168 -2.19 -7.89 -1.82
C GLY A 168 -1.34 -9.15 -2.10
N GLY A 169 -0.12 -9.18 -1.52
CA GLY A 169 0.89 -10.25 -1.74
C GLY A 169 1.81 -10.56 -0.55
N GLY A 170 2.77 -11.48 -0.74
CA GLY A 170 3.72 -11.97 0.28
C GLY A 170 5.19 -11.88 -0.14
N ALA A 171 6.13 -12.37 0.68
CA ALA A 171 7.57 -12.47 0.33
C ALA A 171 8.22 -13.72 0.93
N PHE A 172 9.36 -14.11 0.36
CA PHE A 172 10.03 -15.37 0.66
C PHE A 172 11.36 -15.20 1.42
N ASN A 173 12.19 -14.17 1.10
CA ASN A 173 13.41 -13.83 1.84
C ASN A 173 13.83 -12.34 1.63
N CYS A 174 15.01 -11.92 2.12
CA CYS A 174 15.49 -10.52 2.02
C CYS A 174 15.75 -10.05 0.58
N SER A 175 16.16 -10.96 -0.30
CA SER A 175 16.58 -10.65 -1.67
C SER A 175 15.54 -11.05 -2.70
N SER A 176 14.52 -11.81 -2.31
CA SER A 176 13.50 -12.35 -3.17
C SER A 176 12.10 -12.20 -2.57
N LEU A 177 11.25 -11.47 -3.29
CA LEU A 177 9.82 -11.33 -3.02
C LEU A 177 9.04 -12.11 -4.07
N LEU A 178 7.99 -12.82 -3.64
CA LEU A 178 7.05 -13.53 -4.49
C LEU A 178 5.65 -13.00 -4.26
N PHE A 179 5.08 -12.38 -5.28
CA PHE A 179 3.67 -12.04 -5.32
C PHE A 179 2.89 -13.15 -6.03
N GLU A 180 1.76 -13.55 -5.44
CA GLU A 180 0.81 -14.51 -6.04
C GLU A 180 -0.61 -13.94 -5.96
N TYR A 181 -1.24 -13.78 -7.12
CA TYR A 181 -2.68 -13.55 -7.19
C TYR A 181 -3.41 -14.89 -7.19
N LYS A 182 -4.21 -15.11 -6.15
CA LYS A 182 -5.06 -16.28 -6.01
C LYS A 182 -6.53 -15.91 -6.15
N LYS A 183 -7.30 -16.71 -6.89
CA LYS A 183 -8.76 -16.54 -6.93
C LYS A 183 -9.39 -17.17 -5.70
N SER A 184 -10.30 -16.45 -5.05
CA SER A 184 -11.02 -16.93 -3.86
C SER A 184 -11.88 -18.17 -4.11
N ARG A 185 -12.26 -18.45 -5.36
CA ARG A 185 -13.11 -19.60 -5.71
C ARG A 185 -12.40 -20.96 -5.54
N ASP A 186 -11.11 -21.02 -5.84
CA ASP A 186 -10.36 -22.28 -5.92
C ASP A 186 -8.97 -22.23 -5.29
N GLU A 187 -8.57 -21.08 -4.73
CA GLU A 187 -7.29 -20.82 -4.08
C GLU A 187 -6.06 -21.07 -4.96
N LYS A 188 -6.27 -21.21 -6.27
CA LYS A 188 -5.20 -21.42 -7.25
C LYS A 188 -4.57 -20.10 -7.64
N VAL A 189 -3.28 -20.14 -7.98
CA VAL A 189 -2.53 -18.99 -8.47
C VAL A 189 -2.86 -18.75 -9.94
N TYR A 190 -3.25 -17.52 -10.29
CA TYR A 190 -3.60 -17.11 -11.66
C TYR A 190 -2.66 -16.06 -12.24
N ASP A 191 -1.94 -15.30 -11.40
CA ASP A 191 -0.82 -14.44 -11.80
C ASP A 191 0.24 -14.48 -10.68
N SER A 192 1.50 -14.30 -11.04
CA SER A 192 2.58 -14.22 -10.07
C SER A 192 3.77 -13.47 -10.65
N PHE A 193 4.51 -12.82 -9.78
CA PHE A 193 5.81 -12.26 -10.14
C PHE A 193 6.80 -12.37 -8.99
N THR A 194 8.07 -12.41 -9.34
CA THR A 194 9.17 -12.40 -8.39
C THR A 194 10.04 -11.17 -8.58
N ILE A 195 10.45 -10.53 -7.49
CA ILE A 195 11.49 -9.49 -7.49
C ILE A 195 12.73 -10.10 -6.82
N SER A 196 13.84 -10.17 -7.55
CA SER A 196 15.12 -10.67 -7.04
C SER A 196 16.21 -9.61 -7.12
N ARG A 197 16.63 -9.06 -5.98
CA ARG A 197 17.61 -7.96 -5.94
C ARG A 197 18.40 -7.91 -4.63
N GLU A 198 19.56 -7.27 -4.68
CA GLU A 198 20.42 -7.02 -3.53
C GLU A 198 20.20 -5.62 -2.95
N TYR A 199 20.71 -5.35 -1.75
CA TYR A 199 20.60 -4.04 -1.12
C TYR A 199 21.21 -2.91 -1.96
N LYS A 200 22.30 -3.19 -2.69
CA LYS A 200 22.93 -2.23 -3.61
C LYS A 200 21.98 -1.78 -4.73
N ASP A 201 21.07 -2.67 -5.15
CA ASP A 201 20.12 -2.39 -6.22
C ASP A 201 18.97 -1.51 -5.73
N VAL A 202 18.68 -1.54 -4.42
CA VAL A 202 17.71 -0.65 -3.75
C VAL A 202 18.26 0.77 -3.61
N LEU A 203 19.57 0.90 -3.38
CA LEU A 203 20.26 2.20 -3.28
C LEU A 203 20.70 2.78 -4.63
N ALA A 204 20.57 2.01 -5.72
CA ALA A 204 21.00 2.46 -7.03
C ALA A 204 20.23 3.70 -7.46
N CYS A 205 20.93 4.67 -8.04
CA CYS A 205 20.28 5.86 -8.58
C CYS A 205 19.39 5.51 -9.76
N VAL A 206 18.17 6.03 -9.75
CA VAL A 206 17.21 5.94 -10.85
C VAL A 206 16.62 7.32 -11.14
N HIS A 207 15.77 7.43 -12.16
CA HIS A 207 15.19 8.72 -12.57
C HIS A 207 14.48 9.41 -11.40
N ASP A 208 14.85 10.66 -11.13
CA ASP A 208 14.34 11.49 -10.01
C ASP A 208 14.49 10.87 -8.60
N SER A 209 15.37 9.89 -8.46
CA SER A 209 15.67 9.20 -7.20
C SER A 209 17.16 8.87 -7.14
N CYS A 210 17.96 9.90 -6.88
CA CYS A 210 19.40 9.79 -6.66
C CYS A 210 19.79 10.75 -5.54
N GLU A 211 20.45 10.22 -4.50
CA GLU A 211 20.91 11.02 -3.38
C GLU A 211 21.93 12.06 -3.81
N PRO A 212 21.91 13.29 -3.25
CA PRO A 212 22.92 14.30 -3.51
C PRO A 212 24.32 13.79 -3.18
N THR A 213 25.28 14.06 -4.06
CA THR A 213 26.69 13.71 -3.83
C THR A 213 27.53 14.95 -3.57
N THR A 214 28.56 14.81 -2.72
CA THR A 214 29.59 15.85 -2.52
C THR A 214 30.86 15.47 -3.27
N LEU A 215 31.58 16.46 -3.80
CA LEU A 215 32.88 16.26 -4.45
C LEU A 215 34.05 16.21 -3.45
N ALA A 216 33.77 16.29 -2.15
CA ALA A 216 34.78 16.16 -1.11
C ALA A 216 35.31 14.72 -1.03
N SER A 217 36.64 14.57 -0.98
CA SER A 217 37.37 13.30 -0.88
C SER A 217 38.14 13.21 0.43
#